data_AF-A0A8T3AE08-F1
#
_entry.id   AF-A0A8T3AE08-F1
#
_cell.length_a   1.000
_cell.length_b   1.000
_cell.length_c   1.000
_cell.angle_alpha   90.00
_cell.angle_beta   90.00
_cell.angle_gamma   90.00
#
_symmetry.space_group_name_H-M   'P 1'
#
loop_
_entity.id
_entity.type
_entity.pdbx_description
1 polymer ?
#
loop_
_entity_poly.entity_id
_entity_poly.type
_entity_poly.pdbx_seq_one_letter_code
_entity_poly.pdbx_strand_id
1 'polypeptide(L)'
;MGAIFVDETVKKINLTKERLKAAQDRQQKYYNQKHRFVEFQVGDFVYVKVSLMKGVSRFGRVSKLNPRYVGPFEILEMIGKSAYRLLLSDQLSDVHNIFYISSLRKWISDSGKKLSTDEVEIQENLQYKEEPEKILAYDVRKLRSK
;
A
#
# COMPACT_ATOMS: atom_id res chain seq x y z
N MET A 1 36.02 -48.52 0.65
CA MET A 1 36.14 -47.04 0.62
C MET A 1 34.88 -46.31 0.14
N GLY A 2 34.09 -46.83 -0.81
CA GLY A 2 32.90 -46.13 -1.33
C GLY A 2 31.76 -45.89 -0.34
N ALA A 3 31.46 -46.85 0.57
CA ALA A 3 30.35 -46.71 1.52
C ALA A 3 30.54 -45.59 2.56
N ILE A 4 31.80 -45.33 2.97
CA ILE A 4 32.15 -44.29 3.93
C ILE A 4 31.94 -42.90 3.31
N PHE A 5 32.32 -42.74 2.05
CA PHE A 5 32.12 -41.50 1.29
C PHE A 5 30.63 -41.17 1.10
N VAL A 6 29.80 -42.18 0.81
CA VAL A 6 28.35 -41.99 0.69
C VAL A 6 27.74 -41.52 2.02
N ASP A 7 28.10 -42.14 3.15
CA ASP A 7 27.60 -41.74 4.47
C ASP A 7 28.05 -40.31 4.85
N GLU A 8 29.29 -39.93 4.57
CA GLU A 8 29.78 -38.56 4.77
C GLU A 8 29.05 -37.53 3.91
N THR A 9 28.74 -37.86 2.65
CA THR A 9 27.98 -36.95 1.78
C THR A 9 26.54 -36.76 2.25
N VAL A 10 25.88 -37.84 2.71
CA VAL A 10 24.53 -37.77 3.28
C VAL A 10 24.50 -36.89 4.53
N LYS A 11 25.49 -37.04 5.42
CA LYS A 11 25.64 -36.18 6.61
C LYS A 11 25.80 -34.69 6.23
N LYS A 12 26.62 -34.38 5.23
CA LYS A 12 26.81 -33.00 4.74
C LYS A 12 25.53 -32.41 4.12
N ILE A 13 24.78 -33.21 3.36
CA ILE A 13 23.50 -32.79 2.77
C ILE A 13 22.48 -32.49 3.86
N ASN A 14 22.36 -33.36 4.86
CA ASN A 14 21.45 -33.15 5.99
C ASN A 14 21.81 -31.90 6.78
N LEU A 15 23.11 -31.70 7.08
CA LEU A 15 23.59 -30.48 7.73
C LEU A 15 23.28 -29.22 6.91
N THR A 16 23.36 -29.30 5.58
CA THR A 16 23.04 -28.18 4.69
C THR A 16 21.55 -27.85 4.73
N LYS A 17 20.69 -28.87 4.70
CA LYS A 17 19.23 -28.71 4.83
C LYS A 17 18.85 -28.10 6.17
N GLU A 18 19.47 -28.54 7.25
CA GLU A 18 19.23 -27.99 8.60
C GLU A 18 19.63 -26.51 8.68
N ARG A 19 20.80 -26.15 8.14
CA ARG A 19 21.26 -24.75 8.12
C ARG A 19 20.35 -23.86 7.26
N LEU A 20 19.88 -24.37 6.12
CA LEU A 20 18.93 -23.68 5.26
C LEU A 20 17.63 -23.42 6.01
N LYS A 21 17.08 -24.44 6.67
CA LYS A 21 15.86 -24.33 7.48
C LYS A 21 16.03 -23.33 8.61
N ALA A 22 17.12 -23.42 9.37
CA ALA A 22 17.41 -22.47 10.45
C ALA A 22 17.57 -21.02 9.94
N ALA A 23 18.08 -20.82 8.72
CA ALA A 23 18.12 -19.50 8.09
C ALA A 23 16.72 -18.98 7.74
N GLN A 24 15.87 -19.83 7.14
CA GLN A 24 14.47 -19.49 6.83
C GLN A 24 13.66 -19.18 8.10
N ASP A 25 13.79 -20.00 9.14
CA ASP A 25 13.10 -19.81 10.42
C ASP A 25 13.50 -18.48 11.07
N ARG A 26 14.81 -18.11 11.00
CA ARG A 26 15.29 -16.81 11.48
C ARG A 26 14.68 -15.66 10.70
N GLN A 27 14.62 -15.76 9.36
CA GLN A 27 14.01 -14.73 8.52
C GLN A 27 12.53 -14.57 8.84
N GLN A 28 11.80 -15.69 8.96
CA GLN A 28 10.39 -15.69 9.31
C GLN A 28 10.16 -15.06 10.69
N LYS A 29 10.97 -15.42 11.70
CA LYS A 29 10.89 -14.83 13.04
C LYS A 29 11.08 -13.31 13.01
N TYR A 30 12.13 -12.82 12.33
CA TYR A 30 12.40 -11.39 12.26
C TYR A 30 11.34 -10.61 11.49
N TYR A 31 10.82 -11.17 10.40
CA TYR A 31 9.77 -10.53 9.61
C TYR A 31 8.44 -10.50 10.38
N ASN A 32 7.97 -11.65 10.87
CA ASN A 32 6.69 -11.77 11.54
C ASN A 32 6.63 -10.96 12.85
N GLN A 33 7.73 -10.87 13.60
CA GLN A 33 7.76 -10.08 14.84
C GLN A 33 7.46 -8.59 14.61
N LYS A 34 7.84 -8.05 13.45
CA LYS A 34 7.64 -6.63 13.11
C LYS A 34 6.38 -6.40 12.26
N HIS A 35 5.75 -7.47 11.77
CA HIS A 35 4.56 -7.38 10.93
C HIS A 35 3.29 -7.50 11.76
N ARG A 36 2.36 -6.56 11.55
CA ARG A 36 0.98 -6.68 12.02
C ARG A 36 0.18 -7.44 10.96
N PHE A 37 -0.43 -8.55 11.35
CA PHE A 37 -1.44 -9.20 10.53
C PHE A 37 -2.68 -8.30 10.51
N VAL A 38 -3.01 -7.82 9.31
CA VAL A 38 -4.24 -7.08 9.05
C VAL A 38 -5.08 -8.00 8.19
N GLU A 39 -6.33 -8.20 8.57
CA GLU A 39 -7.32 -8.97 7.82
C GLU A 39 -8.58 -8.12 7.73
N PHE A 40 -9.30 -8.28 6.63
CA PHE A 40 -10.56 -7.58 6.38
C PHE A 40 -11.63 -8.60 6.03
N GLN A 41 -12.88 -8.26 6.34
CA GLN A 41 -14.03 -9.09 5.99
C GLN A 41 -14.81 -8.47 4.83
N VAL A 42 -15.61 -9.27 4.14
CA VAL A 42 -16.59 -8.77 3.18
C VAL A 42 -17.58 -7.87 3.92
N GLY A 43 -17.84 -6.68 3.36
CA GLY A 43 -18.65 -5.63 4.00
C GLY A 43 -17.86 -4.67 4.92
N ASP A 44 -16.57 -4.93 5.21
CA ASP A 44 -15.73 -3.90 5.86
C ASP A 44 -15.50 -2.73 4.87
N PHE A 45 -15.53 -1.52 5.40
CA PHE A 45 -15.09 -0.34 4.66
C PHE A 45 -13.59 -0.11 4.85
N VAL A 46 -12.91 0.24 3.77
CA VAL A 46 -11.46 0.46 3.76
C VAL A 46 -11.09 1.69 2.96
N TYR A 47 -10.03 2.37 3.42
CA TYR A 47 -9.34 3.37 2.65
C TYR A 47 -8.33 2.74 1.69
N VAL A 48 -8.29 3.23 0.46
CA VAL A 48 -7.30 2.85 -0.54
C VAL A 48 -6.14 3.84 -0.51
N LYS A 49 -4.92 3.34 -0.45
CA LYS A 49 -3.70 4.15 -0.50
C LYS A 49 -3.51 4.71 -1.91
N VAL A 50 -3.39 6.03 -2.00
CA VAL A 50 -3.01 6.69 -3.25
C VAL A 50 -1.50 6.59 -3.43
N SER A 51 -1.05 5.99 -4.52
CA SER A 51 0.33 6.16 -4.96
C SER A 51 0.41 7.39 -5.85
N LEU A 52 1.17 8.40 -5.43
CA LEU A 52 1.68 9.37 -6.40
C LEU A 52 2.58 8.59 -7.36
N MET A 53 2.14 8.39 -8.60
CA MET A 53 3.06 7.89 -9.62
C MET A 53 4.22 8.87 -9.71
N LYS A 54 5.41 8.39 -9.36
CA LYS A 54 6.65 9.16 -9.29
C LYS A 54 7.07 9.49 -10.72
N GLY A 55 6.60 10.62 -11.26
CA GLY A 55 6.87 10.99 -12.64
C GLY A 55 6.53 12.43 -13.04
N VAL A 56 5.54 13.07 -12.41
CA VAL A 56 5.18 14.46 -12.74
C VAL A 56 5.78 15.40 -11.70
N SER A 57 6.84 16.08 -12.11
CA SER A 57 7.58 17.12 -11.39
C SER A 57 8.82 16.68 -10.60
N ARG A 58 9.91 16.51 -11.36
CA ARG A 58 11.30 16.63 -10.86
C ARG A 58 11.69 18.07 -10.47
N PHE A 59 10.75 19.03 -10.56
CA PHE A 59 10.95 20.44 -10.24
C PHE A 59 9.98 20.89 -9.14
N GLY A 60 10.40 20.76 -7.88
CA GLY A 60 10.07 21.74 -6.84
C GLY A 60 8.63 21.86 -6.34
N ARG A 61 7.70 20.96 -6.67
CA ARG A 61 6.38 20.91 -6.01
C ARG A 61 6.13 19.52 -5.44
N VAL A 62 6.73 19.29 -4.27
CA VAL A 62 6.15 18.33 -3.34
C VAL A 62 4.81 18.93 -2.95
N SER A 63 3.71 18.28 -3.35
CA SER A 63 2.35 18.58 -2.90
C SER A 63 2.27 18.31 -1.40
N LYS A 64 2.78 19.26 -0.62
CA LYS A 64 2.43 19.39 0.78
C LYS A 64 0.92 19.57 0.76
N LEU A 65 0.17 18.54 1.19
CA LEU A 65 -1.30 18.44 1.33
C LEU A 65 -2.02 17.37 0.47
N ASN A 66 -1.34 16.56 -0.34
CA ASN A 66 -2.03 15.45 -1.02
C ASN A 66 -2.56 14.38 -0.04
N PRO A 67 -3.83 13.93 -0.17
CA PRO A 67 -4.37 12.86 0.65
C PRO A 67 -3.61 11.55 0.34
N ARG A 68 -3.08 10.92 1.38
CA ARG A 68 -2.37 9.63 1.25
C ARG A 68 -3.32 8.45 1.02
N TYR A 69 -4.59 8.62 1.38
CA TYR A 69 -5.63 7.62 1.35
C TYR A 69 -6.93 8.26 0.86
N VAL A 70 -7.69 7.53 0.06
CA VAL A 70 -8.98 7.97 -0.51
C VAL A 70 -10.09 7.01 -0.14
N GLY A 71 -11.26 7.60 0.12
CA GLY A 71 -12.59 6.98 0.26
C GLY A 71 -12.71 5.83 1.26
N PRO A 72 -13.77 5.71 2.06
CA PRO A 72 -14.19 4.40 2.50
C PRO A 72 -14.85 3.67 1.32
N PHE A 73 -14.21 2.64 0.79
CA PHE A 73 -14.80 1.71 -0.18
C PHE A 73 -15.18 0.41 0.51
N GLU A 74 -16.31 -0.18 0.12
CA GLU A 74 -16.76 -1.46 0.66
C GLU A 74 -16.00 -2.62 0.01
N ILE A 75 -15.62 -3.61 0.81
CA ILE A 75 -15.07 -4.87 0.30
C ILE A 75 -16.20 -5.78 -0.17
N LEU A 76 -16.20 -6.12 -1.46
CA LEU A 76 -17.17 -7.03 -2.07
C LEU A 76 -16.77 -8.50 -1.91
N GLU A 77 -15.49 -8.81 -2.10
CA GLU A 77 -14.98 -10.18 -2.01
C GLU A 77 -13.48 -10.20 -1.65
N MET A 78 -13.03 -11.32 -1.09
CA MET A 78 -11.63 -11.60 -0.85
C MET A 78 -11.06 -12.46 -1.99
N ILE A 79 -10.06 -11.94 -2.69
CA ILE A 79 -9.35 -12.63 -3.78
C ILE A 79 -8.07 -13.25 -3.21
N GLY A 80 -8.14 -14.55 -2.93
CA GLY A 80 -7.03 -15.30 -2.33
C GLY A 80 -6.77 -14.88 -0.89
N LYS A 81 -5.49 -14.88 -0.47
CA LYS A 81 -5.12 -14.59 0.94
C LYS A 81 -4.80 -13.13 1.23
N SER A 82 -4.65 -12.29 0.21
CA SER A 82 -4.02 -10.97 0.39
C SER A 82 -4.51 -9.89 -0.57
N ALA A 83 -5.54 -10.17 -1.38
CA ALA A 83 -6.16 -9.17 -2.23
C ALA A 83 -7.68 -9.13 -1.99
N TYR A 84 -8.28 -7.97 -2.19
CA TYR A 84 -9.71 -7.74 -2.00
C TYR A 84 -10.27 -6.98 -3.20
N ARG A 85 -11.48 -7.34 -3.63
CA ARG A 85 -12.24 -6.55 -4.60
C ARG A 85 -13.06 -5.51 -3.85
N LEU A 86 -12.97 -4.26 -4.29
CA LEU A 86 -13.69 -3.15 -3.71
C LEU A 86 -14.83 -2.70 -4.61
N LEU A 87 -15.88 -2.14 -4.00
CA LEU A 87 -16.87 -1.34 -4.69
C LEU A 87 -16.31 0.08 -4.85
N LEU A 88 -15.75 0.39 -6.03
CA LEU A 88 -15.26 1.72 -6.35
C LEU A 88 -16.42 2.63 -6.81
N SER A 89 -16.26 3.94 -6.61
CA SER A 89 -17.18 4.95 -7.15
C SER A 89 -17.05 5.01 -8.68
N ASP A 90 -18.11 5.44 -9.38
CA ASP A 90 -18.15 5.54 -10.84
C ASP A 90 -17.04 6.42 -11.42
N GLN A 91 -16.57 7.41 -10.64
CA GLN A 91 -15.42 8.28 -10.98
C GLN A 91 -14.10 7.51 -11.12
N LEU A 92 -14.01 6.30 -10.57
CA LEU A 92 -12.84 5.42 -10.59
C LEU A 92 -13.10 4.15 -11.41
N SER A 93 -14.04 4.19 -12.35
CA SER A 93 -14.41 3.04 -13.20
C SER A 93 -13.23 2.48 -14.00
N ASP A 94 -12.27 3.32 -14.38
CA ASP A 94 -11.04 2.91 -15.07
C ASP A 94 -9.99 2.26 -14.16
N VAL A 95 -10.15 2.37 -12.83
CA VAL A 95 -9.23 1.76 -11.87
C VAL A 95 -9.60 0.30 -11.67
N HIS A 96 -8.60 -0.58 -11.73
CA HIS A 96 -8.78 -1.97 -11.31
C HIS A 96 -9.26 -2.05 -9.86
N ASN A 97 -10.44 -2.62 -9.66
CA ASN A 97 -11.10 -2.71 -8.36
C ASN A 97 -10.50 -3.75 -7.40
N ILE A 98 -9.34 -4.35 -7.74
CA ILE A 98 -8.66 -5.37 -6.93
C ILE A 98 -7.42 -4.76 -6.30
N PHE A 99 -7.37 -4.75 -4.97
CA PHE A 99 -6.28 -4.15 -4.22
C PHE A 99 -5.62 -5.15 -3.28
N TYR A 100 -4.29 -5.07 -3.18
CA TYR A 100 -3.51 -5.85 -2.22
C TYR A 100 -3.64 -5.27 -0.82
N ILE A 101 -3.59 -6.13 0.21
CA ILE A 101 -3.86 -5.79 1.60
C ILE A 101 -2.97 -4.65 2.16
N SER A 102 -1.74 -4.52 1.66
CA SER A 102 -0.80 -3.46 2.06
C SER A 102 -1.16 -2.07 1.53
N SER A 103 -2.05 -2.00 0.54
CA SER A 103 -2.61 -0.76 -0.01
C SER A 103 -3.91 -0.36 0.69
N LEU A 104 -4.44 -1.18 1.60
CA LEU A 104 -5.70 -0.96 2.29
C LEU A 104 -5.48 -0.54 3.74
N ARG A 105 -6.37 0.29 4.26
CA ARG A 105 -6.41 0.68 5.67
C ARG A 105 -7.84 0.61 6.18
N LYS A 106 -8.05 -0.06 7.33
CA LYS A 106 -9.39 -0.20 7.93
C LYS A 106 -10.03 1.17 8.16
N TRP A 107 -11.26 1.34 7.70
CA TRP A 107 -12.09 2.47 8.09
C TRP A 107 -12.59 2.24 9.52
N ILE A 108 -12.27 3.16 10.43
CA ILE A 108 -12.77 3.14 11.80
C ILE A 108 -13.77 4.29 11.89
N SER A 109 -15.06 3.97 11.89
CA SER A 109 -16.11 4.95 12.09
C SER A 109 -16.08 5.41 13.55
N ASP A 110 -15.49 6.56 13.82
CA ASP A 110 -15.87 7.33 15.00
C ASP A 110 -17.30 7.80 14.74
N SER A 111 -18.22 7.52 15.66
CA SER A 111 -19.68 7.59 15.50
C SER A 111 -20.24 9.02 15.27
N GLY A 112 -19.78 9.73 14.24
CA GLY A 112 -20.19 11.10 13.94
C GLY A 112 -19.51 11.81 12.76
N LYS A 113 -18.51 11.23 12.08
CA LYS A 113 -17.89 11.85 10.89
C LYS A 113 -17.81 10.87 9.71
N LYS A 114 -18.93 10.68 9.00
CA LYS A 114 -18.86 10.28 7.59
C LYS A 114 -18.34 11.50 6.83
N LEU A 115 -17.04 11.56 6.56
CA LEU A 115 -16.54 12.44 5.51
C LEU A 115 -17.21 11.98 4.21
N SER A 116 -17.96 12.87 3.58
CA SER A 116 -18.57 12.60 2.28
C SER A 116 -17.46 12.26 1.29
N THR A 117 -17.61 11.16 0.56
CA THR A 117 -16.74 10.82 -0.58
C THR A 117 -16.85 11.83 -1.71
N ASP A 118 -17.86 12.70 -1.69
CA ASP A 118 -18.23 13.56 -2.80
C ASP A 118 -17.41 14.85 -2.89
N GLU A 119 -16.51 15.12 -1.94
CA GLU A 119 -15.77 16.40 -1.87
C GLU A 119 -14.36 16.34 -2.47
N VAL A 120 -13.92 15.21 -3.02
CA VAL A 120 -12.55 15.06 -3.54
C VAL A 120 -12.61 14.59 -5.00
N GLU A 121 -12.37 15.49 -5.96
CA GLU A 121 -12.21 15.14 -7.37
C GLU A 121 -10.94 14.30 -7.58
N ILE A 122 -11.10 12.98 -7.59
CA ILE A 122 -10.03 12.03 -7.89
C ILE A 122 -10.11 11.67 -9.37
N GLN A 123 -9.02 11.86 -10.09
CA GLN A 123 -8.85 11.45 -11.48
C GLN A 123 -8.86 9.92 -11.60
N GLU A 124 -9.24 9.43 -12.79
CA GLU A 124 -9.37 8.02 -13.20
C GLU A 124 -8.17 7.12 -12.84
N ASN A 125 -7.00 7.68 -12.57
CA ASN A 125 -5.76 6.98 -12.23
C ASN A 125 -5.37 7.08 -10.74
N LEU A 126 -6.32 7.38 -9.85
CA LEU A 126 -6.12 7.76 -8.44
C LEU A 126 -5.27 9.03 -8.25
N GLN A 127 -5.08 9.88 -9.26
CA GLN A 127 -4.42 11.18 -9.06
C GLN A 127 -5.41 12.23 -8.56
N TYR A 128 -4.98 13.10 -7.67
CA TYR A 128 -5.81 14.19 -7.15
C TYR A 128 -5.35 15.52 -7.75
N LYS A 129 -6.31 16.36 -8.17
CA LYS A 129 -6.01 17.71 -8.68
C LYS A 129 -6.17 18.71 -7.52
N GLU A 130 -5.06 19.37 -7.14
CA GLU A 130 -5.07 20.36 -6.05
C GLU A 130 -5.62 21.71 -6.53
N GLU A 131 -6.68 22.20 -5.89
CA GLU A 131 -7.12 23.59 -5.98
C GLU A 131 -7.23 24.19 -4.56
N PRO A 132 -6.52 25.30 -4.26
CA PRO A 132 -6.59 25.93 -2.94
C PRO A 132 -7.93 26.64 -2.75
N GLU A 133 -8.65 26.36 -1.66
CA GLU A 133 -9.90 27.06 -1.31
C GLU A 133 -9.71 28.58 -1.22
N LYS A 134 -8.57 29.02 -0.63
CA LYS A 134 -8.24 30.44 -0.52
C LYS A 134 -6.73 30.65 -0.34
N ILE A 135 -6.14 31.47 -1.21
CA ILE A 135 -4.76 31.95 -1.06
C ILE A 135 -4.80 33.21 -0.18
N LEU A 136 -4.29 33.12 1.06
CA LEU A 136 -4.32 34.23 2.01
C LEU A 136 -3.25 35.29 1.74
N ALA A 137 -2.09 34.89 1.21
CA ALA A 137 -1.00 35.78 0.85
C ALA A 137 -0.09 35.11 -0.19
N TYR A 138 0.45 35.91 -1.12
CA TYR A 138 1.52 35.49 -2.01
C TYR A 138 2.64 36.53 -1.97
N ASP A 139 3.88 36.09 -2.10
CA ASP A 139 5.05 36.96 -2.20
C ASP A 139 5.79 36.65 -3.52
N VAL A 140 6.11 37.69 -4.29
CA VAL A 140 6.72 37.55 -5.62
C VAL A 140 8.16 38.05 -5.55
N ARG A 141 9.11 37.12 -5.48
CA ARG A 141 10.53 37.45 -5.63
C ARG A 141 10.88 37.63 -7.11
N LYS A 142 11.16 38.86 -7.51
CA LYS A 142 11.85 39.13 -8.79
C LYS A 142 13.31 38.66 -8.68
N LEU A 143 13.66 37.66 -9.47
CA LEU A 143 15.05 37.26 -9.67
C LEU A 143 15.72 38.24 -10.62
N ARG A 144 17.00 38.53 -10.39
CA ARG A 144 17.80 39.41 -11.25
C ARG A 144 18.00 38.71 -12.60
N SER A 145 17.52 39.31 -13.69
CA SER A 145 17.87 38.83 -15.03
C SER A 145 19.35 39.12 -15.30
N LYS A 146 19.94 38.31 -16.17
CA LYS A 146 21.27 38.55 -16.70
C LYS A 146 21.24 39.68 -17.73
#